data_AF-A0AAE0YY99-F1
#
_entry.id   AF-A0AAE0YY99-F1
#
_cell.length_a   1.000
_cell.length_b   1.000
_cell.length_c   1.000
_cell.angle_alpha   90.00
_cell.angle_beta   90.00
_cell.angle_gamma   90.00
#
_symmetry.space_group_name_H-M   'P 1'
#
loop_
_entity.id
_entity.type
_entity.pdbx_description
1 polymer ?
#
loop_
_entity_poly.entity_id
_entity_poly.type
_entity_poly.pdbx_seq_one_letter_code
_entity_poly.pdbx_strand_id
1 'polypeptide(L)'
;MYFGIKNDKNRKGFELLRIRRDSFPDFASGTQLGVACLKSYLSITRSLAHDDGPTFLSLIPPHDGLSAAGVSDILRETIRDAGLDEKKFTPRSFRPTGASASIKAGNDPEVTRQIGRWRSREVFFNSYVYPLARDSFTDSLLSTETL
;
A
#
# COMPACT_ATOMS: atom_id res chain seq x y z
N MET A 1 -10.62 -19.41 11.66
CA MET A 1 -11.34 -19.34 10.37
C MET A 1 -12.39 -18.25 10.53
N TYR A 2 -12.18 -17.07 9.93
CA TYR A 2 -13.02 -15.89 10.14
C TYR A 2 -13.68 -15.51 8.81
N PHE A 3 -15.00 -15.37 8.81
CA PHE A 3 -15.81 -15.05 7.64
C PHE A 3 -16.14 -13.54 7.68
N GLY A 4 -15.60 -12.77 6.72
CA GLY A 4 -15.81 -11.32 6.61
C GLY A 4 -17.29 -10.94 6.36
N ILE A 5 -17.70 -9.77 6.85
CA ILE A 5 -19.09 -9.29 6.87
C ILE A 5 -19.29 -8.09 5.93
N LYS A 6 -20.27 -8.26 5.01
CA LYS A 6 -21.08 -7.28 4.22
C LYS A 6 -20.32 -6.46 3.16
N ASN A 7 -20.65 -6.50 1.86
CA ASN A 7 -21.98 -6.24 1.31
C ASN A 7 -22.11 -6.79 -0.14
N ASP A 8 -22.70 -7.97 -0.34
CA ASP A 8 -23.34 -8.30 -1.61
C ASP A 8 -24.33 -9.48 -1.47
N LYS A 9 -25.39 -9.48 -2.28
CA LYS A 9 -26.60 -10.31 -2.08
C LYS A 9 -26.42 -11.82 -2.29
N ASN A 10 -25.26 -12.29 -2.76
CA ASN A 10 -25.01 -13.72 -3.01
C ASN A 10 -23.71 -14.19 -2.33
N ARG A 11 -23.85 -14.67 -1.09
CA ARG A 11 -22.77 -15.23 -0.28
C ARG A 11 -22.33 -16.61 -0.77
N LYS A 12 -21.09 -16.69 -1.28
CA LYS A 12 -20.16 -17.75 -0.88
C LYS A 12 -18.88 -17.04 -0.43
N GLY A 13 -18.51 -17.21 0.83
CA GLY A 13 -17.24 -16.69 1.33
C GLY A 13 -16.12 -17.24 0.43
N PHE A 14 -15.30 -16.36 -0.12
CA PHE A 14 -14.13 -16.78 -0.88
C PHE A 14 -12.92 -16.78 0.05
N GLU A 15 -12.07 -17.77 -0.15
CA GLU A 15 -10.79 -17.85 0.54
C GLU A 15 -9.83 -16.89 -0.19
N LEU A 16 -9.41 -15.82 0.50
CA LEU A 16 -8.29 -15.03 0.01
C LEU A 16 -7.05 -15.94 0.08
N LEU A 17 -6.44 -16.22 -1.07
CA LEU A 17 -5.09 -16.78 -1.13
C LEU A 17 -4.13 -15.75 -0.53
N ARG A 18 -3.99 -15.79 0.80
CA ARG A 18 -3.03 -14.99 1.54
C ARG A 18 -1.65 -15.45 1.11
N ILE A 19 -0.93 -14.59 0.38
CA ILE A 19 0.49 -14.80 0.20
C ILE A 19 1.13 -14.67 1.58
N ARG A 20 1.68 -15.79 2.03
CA ARG A 20 2.17 -16.00 3.38
C ARG A 20 3.49 -15.25 3.55
N ARG A 21 3.72 -14.63 4.72
CA ARG A 21 4.93 -13.83 4.97
C ARG A 21 6.20 -14.69 4.91
N ASP A 22 6.07 -15.95 5.31
CA ASP A 22 7.02 -17.05 5.18
C ASP A 22 7.31 -17.45 3.73
N SER A 23 6.48 -17.07 2.76
CA SER A 23 6.76 -17.25 1.33
C SER A 23 7.82 -16.28 0.80
N PHE A 24 8.26 -15.31 1.61
CA PHE A 24 9.15 -14.22 1.20
C PHE A 24 10.22 -13.89 2.25
N PRO A 25 11.15 -14.83 2.54
CA PRO A 25 12.10 -14.71 3.66
C PRO A 25 13.17 -13.60 3.50
N ASP A 26 13.44 -13.12 2.27
CA ASP A 26 14.64 -12.31 1.98
C ASP A 26 14.43 -10.81 1.71
N PHE A 27 13.24 -10.24 1.98
CA PHE A 27 13.01 -8.82 1.65
C PHE A 27 13.42 -7.89 2.78
N ALA A 28 14.69 -7.48 2.75
CA ALA A 28 15.27 -6.45 3.62
C ALA A 28 14.70 -5.03 3.37
N SER A 29 13.88 -4.83 2.32
CA SER A 29 13.23 -3.54 2.04
C SER A 29 11.76 -3.71 1.65
N GLY A 30 10.88 -2.88 2.23
CA GLY A 30 9.44 -2.93 1.99
C GLY A 30 9.03 -2.71 0.52
N THR A 31 9.83 -1.97 -0.26
CA THR A 31 9.59 -1.74 -1.68
C THR A 31 9.80 -2.99 -2.53
N GLN A 32 10.82 -3.80 -2.21
CA GLN A 32 11.06 -5.05 -2.93
C GLN A 32 9.99 -6.10 -2.62
N LEU A 33 9.46 -6.10 -1.38
CA LEU A 33 8.35 -6.97 -0.99
C LEU A 33 7.08 -6.68 -1.81
N GLY A 34 6.74 -5.40 -2.01
CA GLY A 34 5.56 -5.03 -2.81
C GLY A 34 5.63 -5.51 -4.27
N VAL A 35 6.79 -5.34 -4.91
CA VAL A 35 7.01 -5.82 -6.30
C VAL A 35 6.99 -7.35 -6.36
N ALA A 36 7.59 -8.03 -5.38
CA ALA A 36 7.59 -9.49 -5.32
C ALA A 36 6.19 -10.08 -5.12
N CYS A 37 5.39 -9.47 -4.22
CA CYS A 37 4.00 -9.83 -4.02
C CYS A 37 3.18 -9.67 -5.31
N LEU A 38 3.36 -8.55 -6.03
CA LEU A 38 2.67 -8.32 -7.29
C LEU A 38 3.06 -9.34 -8.37
N LYS A 39 4.37 -9.61 -8.53
CA LYS A 39 4.85 -10.64 -9.48
C LYS A 39 4.28 -12.01 -9.16
N SER A 40 4.26 -12.38 -7.89
CA SER A 40 3.72 -13.67 -7.43
C SER A 40 2.22 -13.76 -7.69
N TYR A 41 1.48 -12.69 -7.36
CA TYR A 41 0.06 -12.58 -7.67
C TYR A 41 -0.20 -12.75 -9.18
N LEU A 42 0.52 -12.03 -10.04
CA LEU A 42 0.39 -12.13 -11.49
C LEU A 42 0.70 -13.54 -12.01
N SER A 43 1.68 -14.21 -11.43
CA SER A 43 2.00 -15.60 -11.78
C SER A 43 0.86 -16.55 -11.43
N ILE A 44 0.22 -16.36 -10.27
CA ILE A 44 -0.87 -17.20 -9.78
C ILE A 44 -2.15 -16.96 -10.59
N THR A 45 -2.46 -15.70 -10.91
CA THR A 45 -3.70 -15.32 -11.59
C THR A 45 -3.60 -15.35 -13.12
N ARG A 46 -2.43 -15.70 -13.68
CA ARG A 46 -2.19 -15.70 -15.13
C ARG A 46 -3.21 -16.51 -15.93
N SER A 47 -3.66 -17.65 -15.42
CA SER A 47 -4.65 -18.50 -16.09
C SER A 47 -6.07 -17.95 -16.06
N LEU A 48 -6.33 -16.96 -15.20
CA LEU A 48 -7.62 -16.30 -15.03
C LEU A 48 -7.66 -14.92 -15.70
N ALA A 49 -6.50 -14.32 -15.96
CA ALA A 49 -6.38 -13.04 -16.62
C ALA A 49 -6.56 -13.15 -18.14
N HIS A 50 -7.22 -12.17 -18.72
CA HIS A 50 -7.21 -11.92 -20.17
C HIS A 50 -6.00 -11.04 -20.52
N ASP A 51 -5.46 -11.16 -21.74
CA ASP A 51 -4.25 -10.44 -22.17
C ASP A 51 -4.38 -8.90 -22.03
N ASP A 52 -5.58 -8.35 -22.27
CA ASP A 52 -5.93 -6.93 -22.06
C ASP A 52 -6.87 -6.71 -20.86
N GLY A 53 -6.86 -7.65 -19.92
CA GLY A 53 -7.73 -7.65 -18.74
C GLY A 53 -7.24 -6.75 -17.60
N PRO A 54 -8.09 -6.53 -16.59
CA PRO A 54 -7.70 -5.81 -15.38
C PRO A 54 -6.61 -6.57 -14.61
N THR A 55 -5.68 -5.82 -13.99
CA THR A 55 -4.59 -6.43 -13.21
C THR A 55 -5.12 -7.16 -11.96
N PHE A 56 -6.03 -6.54 -11.22
CA PHE A 56 -6.59 -7.12 -10.00
C PHE A 56 -7.94 -7.75 -10.31
N LEU A 57 -8.08 -9.05 -10.03
CA LEU A 57 -9.24 -9.86 -10.39
C LEU A 57 -10.06 -10.23 -9.15
N SER A 58 -11.37 -10.30 -9.33
CA SER A 58 -12.28 -10.92 -8.38
C SER A 58 -12.00 -12.42 -8.33
N LEU A 59 -12.06 -13.00 -7.13
CA LEU A 59 -11.95 -14.45 -6.95
C LEU A 59 -13.25 -15.18 -7.30
N ILE A 60 -14.34 -14.44 -7.57
CA ILE A 60 -15.63 -15.00 -7.95
C ILE A 60 -15.73 -15.02 -9.48
N PRO A 61 -16.00 -16.18 -10.11
CA PRO A 61 -16.30 -16.25 -11.54
C PRO A 61 -17.42 -15.27 -11.92
N PRO A 62 -17.28 -14.49 -13.00
CA PRO A 62 -16.35 -14.69 -14.12
C PRO A 62 -14.95 -14.06 -13.97
N HIS A 63 -14.50 -13.74 -12.74
CA HIS A 63 -13.19 -13.15 -12.45
C HIS A 63 -12.98 -11.74 -13.01
N ASP A 64 -14.04 -10.92 -12.97
CA ASP A 64 -13.99 -9.53 -13.39
C ASP A 64 -12.97 -8.70 -12.58
N GLY A 65 -12.62 -7.52 -13.10
CA GLY A 65 -11.75 -6.59 -12.40
C GLY A 65 -12.30 -6.16 -11.04
N LEU A 66 -11.43 -6.11 -10.03
CA LEU A 66 -11.80 -5.56 -8.73
C LEU A 66 -12.18 -4.09 -8.86
N SER A 67 -13.34 -3.74 -8.30
CA SER A 67 -13.77 -2.35 -8.22
C SER A 67 -12.88 -1.55 -7.27
N ALA A 68 -12.86 -0.22 -7.41
CA ALA A 68 -12.16 0.65 -6.47
C ALA A 68 -12.65 0.47 -5.02
N ALA A 69 -13.94 0.16 -4.83
CA ALA A 69 -14.50 -0.17 -3.52
C ALA A 69 -13.92 -1.49 -2.99
N GLY A 70 -13.84 -2.53 -3.81
CA GLY A 70 -13.24 -3.81 -3.41
C GLY A 70 -11.76 -3.68 -3.01
N VAL A 71 -10.98 -2.90 -3.76
CA VAL A 71 -9.58 -2.59 -3.39
C VAL A 71 -9.52 -1.82 -2.07
N SER A 72 -10.41 -0.85 -1.87
CA SER A 72 -10.52 -0.10 -0.62
C SER A 72 -10.84 -1.00 0.57
N ASP A 73 -11.72 -1.99 0.38
CA ASP A 73 -12.06 -2.94 1.44
C ASP A 73 -10.87 -3.82 1.79
N ILE A 74 -10.16 -4.38 0.80
CA ILE A 74 -8.93 -5.16 1.02
C ILE A 74 -7.88 -4.36 1.81
N LEU A 75 -7.69 -3.07 1.48
CA LEU A 75 -6.77 -2.21 2.22
C LEU A 75 -7.21 -1.97 3.66
N ARG A 76 -8.53 -1.83 3.91
CA ARG A 76 -9.08 -1.71 5.26
C ARG A 76 -8.88 -3.00 6.07
N GLU A 77 -9.08 -4.16 5.45
CA GLU A 77 -8.79 -5.44 6.09
C GLU A 77 -7.31 -5.56 6.45
N THR A 78 -6.42 -5.12 5.55
CA THR A 78 -4.98 -5.11 5.80
C THR A 78 -4.61 -4.21 6.97
N ILE A 79 -5.23 -3.02 7.10
CA ILE A 79 -5.07 -2.11 8.25
C ILE A 79 -5.48 -2.83 9.55
N ARG A 80 -6.66 -3.47 9.54
CA ARG A 80 -7.18 -4.22 10.69
C ARG A 80 -6.26 -5.38 11.07
N ASP A 81 -5.82 -6.16 10.10
CA ASP A 81 -4.94 -7.31 10.29
C ASP A 81 -3.55 -6.92 10.81
N ALA A 82 -3.08 -5.72 10.45
CA ALA A 82 -1.85 -5.14 10.98
C ALA A 82 -2.00 -4.58 12.41
N GLY A 83 -3.20 -4.65 13.01
CA GLY A 83 -3.50 -4.09 14.33
C GLY A 83 -3.53 -2.56 14.36
N LEU A 84 -3.70 -1.91 13.21
CA LEU A 84 -3.78 -0.45 13.10
C LEU A 84 -5.21 0.03 13.36
N ASP A 85 -5.33 1.21 13.97
CA ASP A 85 -6.62 1.85 14.24
C ASP A 85 -7.29 2.28 12.93
N GLU A 86 -8.36 1.59 12.53
CA GLU A 86 -9.14 1.85 11.31
C GLU A 86 -9.83 3.22 11.28
N LYS A 87 -9.93 3.94 12.41
CA LYS A 87 -10.41 5.33 12.44
C LYS A 87 -9.32 6.32 12.05
N LYS A 88 -8.05 5.98 12.28
CA LYS A 88 -6.89 6.83 11.96
C LYS A 88 -6.27 6.46 10.62
N PHE A 89 -6.17 5.18 10.34
CA PHE A 89 -5.64 4.66 9.09
C PHE A 89 -6.79 4.26 8.18
N THR A 90 -6.77 4.81 6.97
CA THR A 90 -7.75 4.50 5.92
C THR A 90 -7.01 4.09 4.66
N PRO A 91 -7.69 3.49 3.67
CA PRO A 91 -7.09 3.19 2.36
C PRO A 91 -6.41 4.40 1.69
N ARG A 92 -6.84 5.63 2.01
CA ARG A 92 -6.21 6.86 1.49
C ARG A 92 -4.88 7.19 2.16
N SER A 93 -4.65 6.69 3.37
CA SER A 93 -3.43 6.92 4.16
C SER A 93 -2.17 6.33 3.52
N PHE A 94 -2.31 5.38 2.58
CA PHE A 94 -1.18 4.81 1.85
C PHE A 94 -0.61 5.73 0.77
N ARG A 95 -1.40 6.67 0.22
CA ARG A 95 -0.93 7.58 -0.85
C ARG A 95 0.23 8.48 -0.40
N PRO A 96 0.16 9.15 0.77
CA PRO A 96 1.30 9.88 1.34
C PRO A 96 2.56 9.02 1.56
N THR A 97 2.41 7.71 1.78
CA THR A 97 3.54 6.82 2.08
C THR A 97 4.49 6.71 0.87
N GLY A 98 3.93 6.55 -0.34
CA GLY A 98 4.74 6.52 -1.57
C GLY A 98 5.41 7.86 -1.87
N ALA A 99 4.71 8.97 -1.64
CA ALA A 99 5.26 10.31 -1.77
C ALA A 99 6.47 10.50 -0.84
N SER A 100 6.27 10.25 0.46
CA SER A 100 7.28 10.42 1.49
C SER A 100 8.48 9.49 1.29
N ALA A 101 8.27 8.26 0.83
CA ALA A 101 9.33 7.33 0.48
C ALA A 101 10.18 7.84 -0.71
N SER A 102 9.56 8.42 -1.73
CA SER A 102 10.27 9.02 -2.87
C SER A 102 11.15 10.19 -2.43
N ILE A 103 10.62 11.10 -1.60
CA ILE A 103 11.40 12.24 -1.07
C ILE A 103 12.55 11.73 -0.19
N LYS A 104 12.29 10.73 0.66
CA LYS A 104 13.32 10.11 1.49
C LYS A 104 14.45 9.46 0.68
N ALA A 105 14.14 8.96 -0.51
CA ALA A 105 15.13 8.43 -1.45
C ALA A 105 15.94 9.53 -2.18
N GLY A 106 15.69 10.81 -1.89
CA GLY A 106 16.39 11.94 -2.49
C GLY A 106 15.84 12.37 -3.86
N ASN A 107 14.69 11.82 -4.28
CA ASN A 107 14.09 12.23 -5.55
C ASN A 107 13.54 13.66 -5.47
N ASP A 108 13.58 14.35 -6.60
CA ASP A 108 13.04 15.70 -6.72
C ASP A 108 11.55 15.74 -6.31
N PRO A 109 11.17 16.64 -5.37
CA PRO A 109 9.78 16.74 -4.92
C PRO A 109 8.79 17.17 -6.00
N GLU A 110 9.21 17.98 -6.97
CA GLU A 110 8.39 18.44 -8.07
C GLU A 110 8.11 17.31 -9.07
N VAL A 111 9.13 16.50 -9.37
CA VAL A 111 8.96 15.28 -10.19
C VAL A 111 8.04 14.29 -9.49
N THR A 112 8.28 14.03 -8.19
CA THR A 112 7.40 13.17 -7.38
C THR A 112 5.97 13.71 -7.41
N ARG A 113 5.79 15.03 -7.25
CA ARG A 113 4.48 15.67 -7.28
C ARG A 113 3.73 15.42 -8.58
N GLN A 114 4.43 15.59 -9.71
CA GLN A 114 3.87 15.40 -11.05
C GLN A 114 3.48 13.94 -11.28
N ILE A 115 4.32 12.98 -10.89
CA ILE A 115 4.03 11.53 -10.97
C ILE A 115 2.77 11.18 -10.17
N GLY A 116 2.66 11.68 -8.94
CA GLY A 116 1.48 11.46 -8.10
C GLY A 116 0.24 12.26 -8.50
N ARG A 117 0.34 13.10 -9.54
CA ARG A 117 -0.72 13.94 -10.10
C ARG A 117 -1.39 14.86 -9.06
N TRP A 118 -0.64 15.37 -8.09
CA TRP A 118 -1.19 16.32 -7.12
C TRP A 118 -1.27 17.72 -7.72
N ARG A 119 -2.41 18.38 -7.54
CA ARG A 119 -2.74 19.64 -8.24
C ARG A 119 -1.77 20.78 -7.94
N SER A 120 -1.38 20.97 -6.68
CA SER A 120 -0.51 22.07 -6.27
C SER A 120 0.59 21.58 -5.34
N ARG A 121 1.67 22.37 -5.31
CA ARG A 121 2.81 22.17 -4.40
C ARG A 121 2.35 22.21 -2.93
N GLU A 122 1.46 23.12 -2.60
CA GLU A 122 0.91 23.27 -1.26
C GLU A 122 0.17 22.02 -0.80
N VAL A 123 -0.74 21.48 -1.62
CA VAL A 123 -1.47 20.24 -1.29
C VAL A 123 -0.50 19.07 -1.11
N PHE A 124 0.54 19.00 -1.95
CA PHE A 124 1.55 17.94 -1.87
C PHE A 124 2.33 17.98 -0.56
N PHE A 125 2.90 19.13 -0.18
CA PHE A 125 3.68 19.25 1.05
C PHE A 125 2.83 19.22 2.33
N ASN A 126 1.62 19.78 2.30
CA ASN A 126 0.78 19.85 3.51
C ASN A 126 0.03 18.54 3.80
N SER A 127 -0.21 17.70 2.78
CA SER A 127 -1.09 16.52 2.92
C SER A 127 -0.47 15.19 2.53
N TYR A 128 0.66 15.17 1.81
CA TYR A 128 1.23 13.93 1.26
C TYR A 128 2.69 13.70 1.59
N VAL A 129 3.47 14.76 1.85
CA VAL A 129 4.83 14.63 2.37
C VAL A 129 4.76 14.83 3.87
N TYR A 130 4.90 13.76 4.64
CA TYR A 130 5.08 13.91 6.07
C TYR A 130 6.50 14.42 6.32
N PRO A 131 6.69 15.52 7.08
CA PRO A 131 8.02 15.90 7.50
C PRO A 131 8.63 14.71 8.23
N LEU A 132 9.87 14.35 7.85
CA LEU A 132 10.67 13.47 8.67
C LEU A 132 10.59 14.03 10.10
N ALA A 133 10.21 13.19 11.06
CA ALA A 133 10.38 13.56 12.46
C ALA A 133 11.83 14.05 12.54
N ARG A 134 12.02 15.33 12.84
CA ARG A 134 13.36 15.87 13.04
C ARG A 134 14.00 14.94 14.07
N ASP A 135 15.25 14.54 13.83
CA ASP A 135 16.08 14.03 14.92
C ASP A 135 15.83 14.96 16.10
N SER A 136 15.57 14.38 17.28
CA SER A 136 15.13 15.20 18.40
C SER A 136 16.12 16.36 18.52
N PHE A 137 15.66 17.57 18.85
CA PHE A 137 16.55 18.71 19.00
C PHE A 137 17.78 18.36 19.89
N THR A 138 17.56 17.46 20.85
CA THR A 138 18.55 16.75 21.65
C THR A 138 19.61 15.97 20.85
N ASP A 139 19.23 15.16 19.86
CA ASP A 139 20.16 14.36 19.05
C ASP A 139 21.08 15.24 18.20
N SER A 140 20.55 16.34 17.64
CA SER A 140 21.36 17.33 16.91
C SER A 140 22.33 18.09 17.82
N LEU A 141 21.94 18.38 19.07
CA LEU A 141 22.82 19.01 20.05
C LEU A 141 23.95 18.06 20.47
N LEU A 142 23.61 16.82 20.84
CA LEU A 142 24.55 15.84 21.38
C LEU A 142 25.55 15.32 20.33
N SER A 143 25.21 15.37 19.04
CA SER A 143 26.15 15.01 17.96
C SER A 143 27.27 16.03 17.74
N THR A 144 27.18 17.22 18.33
CA THR A 144 28.17 18.30 18.14
C THR A 144 29.30 18.27 19.18
N GLU A 145 29.20 17.43 20.22
CA GLU A 145 30.16 17.39 21.34
C GLU A 145 31.25 16.31 21.21
N THR A 146 31.49 15.76 20.01
CA THR A 146 32.68 14.91 19.78
C THR A 146 33.76 15.69 19.02
N LEU A 147 34.57 16.42 19.80
CA LEU A 147 35.91 16.91 19.42
C LEU A 147 36.98 16.08 20.15
#